data_AF-A0A2V9XVK3-F1
#
_entry.id   AF-A0A2V9XVK3-F1
#
_cell.length_a   1.000
_cell.length_b   1.000
_cell.length_c   1.000
_cell.angle_alpha   90.00
_cell.angle_beta   90.00
_cell.angle_gamma   90.00
#
_symmetry.space_group_name_H-M   'P 1'
#
loop_
_entity.id
_entity.type
_entity.pdbx_description
1 polymer ?
#
loop_
_entity_poly.entity_id
_entity_poly.type
_entity_poly.pdbx_seq_one_letter_code
_entity_poly.pdbx_strand_id
1 'polypeptide(L)' 'LLNLGNVNYIDSSGIGALVRSHTSIRSQGGELKLVNLSKRVHDLLQITKLNTLFGIKDDDQRR' A
#
# COMPACT_ATOMS: atom_id res chain seq x y z
N LEU A 1 1.47 -0.88 -10.02
CA LEU A 1 2.10 0.02 -9.01
C LEU A 1 1.06 1.06 -8.62
N LEU A 2 0.88 1.32 -7.33
CA LEU A 2 -0.05 2.33 -6.81
C LEU A 2 0.76 3.39 -6.06
N ASN A 3 0.76 4.62 -6.56
CA ASN A 3 1.48 5.74 -5.98
C ASN A 3 0.61 6.45 -4.92
N LEU A 4 1.12 6.52 -3.69
CA LEU A 4 0.46 7.13 -2.53
C LEU A 4 1.14 8.43 -2.08
N GLY A 5 1.99 9.05 -2.92
CA GLY A 5 2.79 10.23 -2.57
C GLY A 5 1.97 11.46 -2.18
N ASN A 6 0.75 11.57 -2.70
CA ASN A 6 -0.19 12.64 -2.35
C ASN A 6 -1.23 12.20 -1.30
N VAL A 7 -1.09 10.99 -0.75
CA VAL A 7 -2.01 10.42 0.24
C VAL A 7 -1.41 10.58 1.63
N ASN A 8 -1.95 11.54 2.37
CA ASN A 8 -1.48 11.88 3.72
C ASN A 8 -2.15 11.05 4.82
N TYR A 9 -3.28 10.41 4.51
CA TYR A 9 -4.05 9.61 5.46
C TYR A 9 -4.93 8.59 4.74
N ILE A 10 -5.11 7.43 5.37
CA ILE A 10 -6.02 6.37 4.96
C ILE A 10 -6.81 5.95 6.20
N ASP A 11 -8.12 5.84 6.08
CA ASP A 11 -9.01 5.34 7.12
C ASP A 11 -9.32 3.84 6.94
N SER A 12 -10.24 3.31 7.74
CA SER A 12 -10.66 1.91 7.64
C SER A 12 -11.27 1.57 6.27
N SER A 13 -11.96 2.52 5.63
CA SER A 13 -12.59 2.33 4.33
C SER A 13 -11.55 2.22 3.21
N GLY A 14 -10.53 3.07 3.24
CA GLY A 14 -9.42 3.05 2.30
C GLY A 14 -8.57 1.79 2.43
N ILE A 15 -8.34 1.31 3.67
CA ILE A 15 -7.68 0.02 3.88
C ILE A 15 -8.51 -1.12 3.27
N GLY A 16 -9.82 -1.16 3.50
CA GLY A 16 -10.70 -2.18 2.92
C GLY A 16 -10.69 -2.16 1.38
N ALA A 17 -10.60 -0.97 0.77
CA ALA A 17 -10.46 -0.81 -0.67
C ALA A 17 -9.11 -1.33 -1.19
N LEU A 18 -8.00 -1.06 -0.47
CA LEU A 18 -6.67 -1.58 -0.82
C LEU A 18 -6.64 -3.11 -0.77
N VAL A 19 -7.19 -3.71 0.29
CA VAL A 19 -7.24 -5.18 0.43
C VAL A 19 -8.06 -5.80 -0.70
N ARG A 20 -9.23 -5.24 -1.02
CA ARG A 20 -10.05 -5.71 -2.16
C ARG A 20 -9.31 -5.62 -3.48
N SER A 21 -8.62 -4.50 -3.72
CA SER A 21 -7.82 -4.30 -4.93
C SER A 21 -6.67 -5.30 -5.02
N HIS A 22 -5.98 -5.57 -3.92
CA HIS A 22 -4.92 -6.57 -3.86
C HIS A 22 -5.45 -7.97 -4.18
N THR A 23 -6.56 -8.38 -3.56
CA THR A 23 -7.17 -9.69 -3.82
C THR A 23 -7.60 -9.82 -5.28
N SER A 24 -8.22 -8.79 -5.86
CA SER A 24 -8.67 -8.80 -7.25
C SER A 24 -7.53 -8.85 -8.26
N ILE A 25 -6.42 -8.15 -7.98
CA ILE A 25 -5.22 -8.19 -8.83
C ILE A 25 -4.54 -9.56 -8.69
N ARG A 26 -4.45 -10.08 -7.47
CA ARG A 26 -3.82 -11.38 -7.18
C ARG A 26 -4.60 -12.55 -7.78
N SER A 27 -5.93 -12.49 -7.81
CA SER A 27 -6.75 -13.52 -8.48
C SER A 27 -6.52 -13.56 -10.00
N GLN A 28 -6.01 -12.49 -10.58
CA GLN A 28 -5.63 -12.41 -12.00
C GLN A 28 -4.14 -12.76 -12.22
N GLY A 29 -3.44 -13.24 -11.20
CA GLY A 29 -2.01 -13.55 -11.25
C GLY A 29 -1.10 -12.32 -11.22
N GLY A 30 -1.65 -11.13 -10.94
CA GLY A 30 -0.90 -9.89 -10.80
C GLY A 30 -0.42 -9.64 -9.38
N GLU A 31 0.39 -8.61 -9.21
CA GLU A 31 0.88 -8.17 -7.90
C GLU A 31 0.61 -6.67 -7.69
N LEU A 32 -0.04 -6.32 -6.58
CA LEU A 32 -0.21 -4.93 -6.18
C LEU A 32 0.97 -4.48 -5.32
N LYS A 33 1.74 -3.52 -5.84
CA LYS A 33 2.83 -2.84 -5.14
C LYS A 33 2.49 -1.39 -4.84
N LEU A 34 2.73 -0.96 -3.60
CA LEU A 34 2.51 0.41 -3.12
C LEU A 34 3.83 1.17 -3.18
N VAL A 35 3.81 2.42 -3.66
CA VAL A 35 5.01 3.27 -3.79
C VAL A 35 4.74 4.66 -3.23
N ASN A 36 5.80 5.36 -2.81
CA ASN A 36 5.72 6.73 -2.24
C ASN A 36 4.74 6.85 -1.07
N LEU A 37 4.76 5.92 -0.12
CA LEU A 37 3.87 6.04 1.04
C LEU A 37 4.35 7.16 1.95
N SER A 38 3.44 8.00 2.42
CA SER A 38 3.75 8.90 3.54
C SER A 38 4.03 8.07 4.80
N LYS A 39 4.90 8.59 5.68
CA LYS A 39 5.27 7.92 6.95
C LYS A 39 4.05 7.46 7.75
N ARG A 40 3.01 8.29 7.80
CA ARG A 40 1.75 7.97 8.50
C ARG A 40 1.03 6.77 7.92
N VAL A 41 0.99 6.65 6.59
CA VAL A 41 0.38 5.50 5.92
C VAL A 41 1.23 4.26 6.09
N HIS A 42 2.56 4.39 6.04
CA HIS A 42 3.48 3.29 6.31
C HIS A 42 3.29 2.74 7.74
N ASP A 43 3.26 3.62 8.76
CA ASP A 43 3.06 3.24 10.16
C ASP A 43 1.69 2.56 10.36
N LEU A 44 0.64 3.05 9.70
CA LEU A 44 -0.69 2.43 9.76
C LEU A 44 -0.68 1.01 9.15
N LEU A 45 -0.02 0.82 8.00
CA LEU A 45 0.10 -0.50 7.38
C LEU A 45 0.97 -1.47 8.19
N GLN A 46 1.98 -0.97 8.91
CA GLN A 46 2.78 -1.74 9.86
C GLN A 46 1.96 -2.21 11.06
N ILE A 47 1.20 -1.29 11.70
CA ILE A 47 0.35 -1.60 12.86
C ILE A 47 -0.70 -2.64 12.48
N THR A 48 -1.31 -2.49 11.31
CA THR A 48 -2.32 -3.43 10.79
C THR A 48 -1.72 -4.71 10.20
N LYS A 49 -0.38 -4.85 10.18
CA LYS A 49 0.37 -5.96 9.56
C LYS A 49 0.10 -6.17 8.07
N LEU A 50 -0.54 -5.21 7.42
CA LEU A 50 -0.86 -5.25 6.00
C LEU A 50 0.34 -4.95 5.11
N ASN A 51 1.40 -4.35 5.66
CA ASN A 51 2.70 -4.21 5.01
C ASN A 51 3.29 -5.54 4.50
N THR A 52 2.91 -6.68 5.09
CA THR A 52 3.33 -8.02 4.62
C THR A 52 2.48 -8.54 3.47
N LEU A 53 1.26 -8.03 3.34
CA LEU A 53 0.32 -8.39 2.27
C LEU A 53 0.62 -7.61 1.00
N PHE A 54 0.88 -6.31 1.15
CA PHE A 54 1.22 -5.41 0.05
C PHE A 54 2.73 -5.38 -0.17
N GLY A 55 3.19 -5.51 -1.41
CA GLY A 55 4.58 -5.23 -1.73
C GLY A 55 4.84 -3.73 -1.62
N ILE A 56 5.31 -3.26 -0.46
CA ILE A 56 5.72 -1.86 -0.30
C ILE A 56 7.08 -1.70 -0.95
N LYS A 57 7.14 -0.79 -1.93
CA LYS A 57 8.39 -0.34 -2.51
C LYS A 57 8.59 1.08 -2.00
N ASP A 58 9.56 1.26 -1.12
CA ASP A 58 10.08 2.60 -0.89
C ASP A 58 10.66 3.07 -2.23
N ASP A 59 10.15 4.18 -2.72
CA ASP A 59 10.86 4.93 -3.75
C ASP A 59 11.98 5.69 -3.02
N ASP A 60 12.89 4.92 -2.41
CA ASP A 60 14.21 5.41 -2.09
C ASP A 60 14.95 5.46 -3.44
N GLN A 61 14.51 6.36 -4.33
CA GLN A 61 15.34 6.87 -5.40
C GLN A 61 16.43 7.70 -4.74
N ARG A 62 17.38 6.98 -4.16
CA ARG A 62 18.81 7.19 -4.30
C ARG A 62 19.22 8.66 -4.24
N ARG A 63 19.63 9.08 -3.05
CA ARG A 63 20.80 9.95 -2.91
C ARG A 63 21.84 9.27 -2.04
#